data_AF-A0A7C1B688-F1
#
_entry.id   AF-A0A7C1B688-F1
#
_cell.length_a   1.000
_cell.length_b   1.000
_cell.length_c   1.000
_cell.angle_alpha   90.00
_cell.angle_beta   90.00
_cell.angle_gamma   90.00
#
_symmetry.space_group_name_H-M   'P 1'
#
loop_
_entity.id
_entity.type
_entity.pdbx_description
1 polymer ?
#
loop_
_entity_poly.entity_id
_entity_poly.type
_entity_poly.pdbx_seq_one_letter_code
_entity_poly.pdbx_strand_id
1 'polypeptide(L)'
;GLDSFGILETIPHTCEAVMKIIETGEYENIEREVELLIKQRIEEFQRRYSNHLVAELEHKAIEGVFSTDAYPALRRQLAGGVDEIAPRFWSIWRETSLLAEPLSMLRASGIKEVHAIVADDLSGWFNAIYSGYDDTPRIVGVFERKRRDTGGALANAFKAFGKLGLDEDDTVVLMSGDIWFNFFLRPAVEMHRRMQKRVSEPICTVILYPILEKDAYRFGVIDASSRMVDDGLYQIKRFIEKPKPTTPQWDEKLVIRGRALINTGITIYSYGIHEEIEAIDRSYGDHKWREADVVLTRLADEGRLFGYNTGIQEDEIRRFGTSLYWADIGTIDAYIREITNWGVNIIPLYQIIEKDRGMEEYAREKGLIW
;
A
#
# COMPACT_ATOMS: atom_id res chain seq x y z
N GLY A 1 15.19 -17.63 7.95
CA GLY A 1 14.86 -16.26 8.33
C GLY A 1 13.36 -16.13 8.21
N LEU A 2 12.70 -15.74 9.29
CA LEU A 2 11.28 -15.40 9.29
C LEU A 2 11.18 -13.97 8.76
N ASP A 3 10.73 -13.82 7.51
CA ASP A 3 10.52 -12.51 6.90
C ASP A 3 9.18 -11.96 7.41
N SER A 4 9.21 -11.04 8.38
CA SER A 4 8.02 -10.47 9.04
C SER A 4 7.61 -9.15 8.37
N PHE A 5 6.34 -9.04 7.94
CA PHE A 5 5.79 -7.86 7.25
C PHE A 5 4.77 -7.12 8.11
N GLY A 6 4.88 -5.80 8.26
CA GLY A 6 3.95 -4.93 8.98
C GLY A 6 3.05 -4.11 8.05
N ILE A 7 1.74 -4.15 8.25
CA ILE A 7 0.78 -3.28 7.52
C ILE A 7 0.27 -2.18 8.47
N LEU A 8 0.32 -0.93 8.03
CA LEU A 8 -0.15 0.28 8.71
C LEU A 8 -1.42 0.82 8.04
N GLU A 9 -2.55 0.88 8.73
CA GLU A 9 -3.78 1.44 8.16
C GLU A 9 -4.32 2.65 8.94
N THR A 10 -4.71 3.69 8.19
CA THR A 10 -5.55 4.79 8.66
C THR A 10 -6.72 5.01 7.69
N ILE A 11 -7.83 4.28 7.85
CA ILE A 11 -9.07 4.57 7.10
C ILE A 11 -10.28 4.65 8.06
N PRO A 12 -10.57 5.82 8.68
CA PRO A 12 -11.69 5.92 9.62
C PRO A 12 -13.03 6.32 8.99
N HIS A 13 -13.06 7.19 7.96
CA HIS A 13 -14.29 7.96 7.70
C HIS A 13 -15.32 7.35 6.77
N THR A 14 -14.92 6.57 5.76
CA THR A 14 -15.88 5.94 4.83
C THR A 14 -16.59 4.75 5.47
N CYS A 15 -15.86 3.98 6.29
CA CYS A 15 -16.37 2.78 6.94
C CYS A 15 -17.24 3.10 8.17
N GLU A 16 -16.91 4.11 8.97
CA GLU A 16 -17.79 4.59 10.05
C GLU A 16 -19.15 5.05 9.50
N ALA A 17 -19.18 5.72 8.35
CA ALA A 17 -20.43 6.20 7.76
C ALA A 17 -21.33 5.04 7.29
N VAL A 18 -20.77 4.01 6.65
CA VAL A 18 -21.54 2.83 6.20
C VAL A 18 -21.94 1.94 7.38
N MET A 19 -21.04 1.73 8.35
CA MET A 19 -21.35 0.94 9.56
C MET A 19 -22.43 1.61 10.42
N LYS A 20 -22.39 2.94 10.57
CA LYS A 20 -23.42 3.69 11.31
C LYS A 20 -24.79 3.63 10.64
N ILE A 21 -24.85 3.48 9.31
CA ILE A 21 -26.09 3.27 8.56
C ILE A 21 -26.62 1.84 8.75
N ILE A 22 -25.73 0.84 8.84
CA ILE A 22 -26.13 -0.55 9.11
C ILE A 22 -26.60 -0.72 10.56
N GLU A 23 -25.95 -0.07 11.53
CA GLU A 23 -26.25 -0.15 12.95
C GLU A 23 -27.55 0.55 13.37
N THR A 24 -28.00 1.58 12.65
CA THR A 24 -29.23 2.32 13.01
C THR A 24 -30.52 1.62 12.60
N GLY A 25 -30.47 0.54 11.81
CA GLY A 25 -31.57 -0.41 11.62
C GLY A 25 -32.86 0.11 10.96
N GLU A 26 -32.95 1.38 10.59
CA GLU A 26 -34.16 1.99 10.00
C GLU A 26 -34.02 2.22 8.50
N TYR A 27 -33.99 1.17 7.67
CA TYR A 27 -34.04 1.37 6.21
C TYR A 27 -34.83 0.27 5.49
N GLU A 28 -35.80 0.69 4.68
CA GLU A 28 -36.54 -0.19 3.75
C GLU A 28 -35.66 -0.64 2.56
N ASN A 29 -34.57 0.07 2.25
CA ASN A 29 -33.68 -0.26 1.13
C ASN A 29 -32.26 0.34 1.28
N ILE A 30 -31.38 -0.38 1.99
CA ILE A 30 -29.96 -0.02 2.19
C ILE A 30 -29.20 0.14 0.87
N GLU A 31 -29.52 -0.67 -0.14
CA GLU A 31 -28.90 -0.58 -1.47
C GLU A 31 -29.16 0.78 -2.11
N ARG A 32 -30.40 1.27 -2.01
CA ARG A 32 -30.80 2.57 -2.56
C ARG A 32 -30.18 3.74 -1.83
N GLU A 33 -29.98 3.66 -0.51
CA GLU A 33 -29.34 4.73 0.27
C GLU A 33 -27.82 4.80 0.00
N VAL A 34 -27.12 3.66 -0.06
CA VAL A 34 -25.69 3.63 -0.46
C VAL A 34 -25.52 4.06 -1.91
N GLU A 35 -26.39 3.60 -2.81
CA GLU A 35 -26.43 4.03 -4.20
C GLU A 35 -26.74 5.52 -4.33
N LEU A 36 -27.67 6.08 -3.53
CA LEU A 36 -27.98 7.51 -3.50
C LEU A 36 -26.81 8.34 -2.95
N LEU A 37 -26.07 7.83 -1.96
CA LEU A 37 -24.93 8.53 -1.37
C LEU A 37 -23.75 8.55 -2.35
N ILE A 38 -23.48 7.43 -3.02
CA ILE A 38 -22.49 7.32 -4.10
C ILE A 38 -22.93 8.19 -5.29
N LYS A 39 -24.20 8.13 -5.71
CA LYS A 39 -24.75 8.97 -6.79
C LYS A 39 -24.74 10.45 -6.43
N GLN A 40 -25.03 10.85 -5.20
CA GLN A 40 -24.95 12.25 -4.77
C GLN A 40 -23.50 12.75 -4.78
N ARG A 41 -22.52 11.92 -4.40
CA ARG A 41 -21.10 12.26 -4.49
C ARG A 41 -20.62 12.35 -5.94
N ILE A 42 -21.09 11.43 -6.79
CA ILE A 42 -20.86 11.47 -8.24
C ILE A 42 -21.54 12.71 -8.84
N GLU A 43 -22.78 13.05 -8.48
CA GLU A 43 -23.49 14.24 -8.95
C GLU A 43 -22.85 15.54 -8.45
N GLU A 44 -22.37 15.61 -7.21
CA GLU A 44 -21.58 16.73 -6.68
C GLU A 44 -20.27 16.90 -7.45
N PHE A 45 -19.65 15.79 -7.84
CA PHE A 45 -18.43 15.74 -8.66
C PHE A 45 -18.72 16.15 -10.11
N GLN A 46 -19.81 15.67 -10.70
CA GLN A 46 -20.32 16.03 -12.04
C GLN A 46 -20.73 17.51 -12.11
N ARG A 47 -21.26 18.09 -11.01
CA ARG A 47 -21.54 19.53 -10.92
C ARG A 47 -20.25 20.38 -10.84
N ARG A 48 -19.13 19.79 -10.40
CA ARG A 48 -17.83 20.47 -10.25
C ARG A 48 -16.94 20.42 -11.49
N TYR A 49 -17.12 19.45 -12.38
CA TYR A 49 -16.28 19.23 -13.56
C TYR A 49 -17.09 19.12 -14.85
N SER A 50 -16.50 19.44 -16.00
CA SER A 50 -17.25 19.68 -17.24
C SER A 50 -18.03 18.46 -17.72
N ASN A 51 -19.30 18.69 -18.10
CA ASN A 51 -20.26 17.68 -18.59
C ASN A 51 -19.73 16.80 -19.75
N HIS A 52 -18.73 17.27 -20.49
CA HIS A 52 -18.15 16.52 -21.61
C HIS A 52 -17.25 15.36 -21.15
N LEU A 53 -16.49 15.57 -20.07
CA LEU A 53 -15.59 14.55 -19.49
C LEU A 53 -16.38 13.42 -18.83
N VAL A 54 -17.51 13.77 -18.22
CA VAL A 54 -18.44 12.85 -17.57
C VAL A 54 -19.14 11.97 -18.61
N ALA A 55 -19.62 12.55 -19.72
CA ALA A 55 -20.29 11.80 -20.77
C ALA A 55 -19.37 10.78 -21.47
N GLU A 56 -18.07 11.08 -21.60
CA GLU A 56 -17.08 10.16 -22.16
C GLU A 56 -16.75 8.98 -21.22
N LEU A 57 -16.73 9.24 -19.91
CA LEU A 57 -16.51 8.22 -18.87
C LEU A 57 -17.74 7.33 -18.69
N GLU A 58 -18.94 7.91 -18.74
CA GLU A 58 -20.22 7.17 -18.71
C GLU A 58 -20.37 6.30 -19.96
N HIS A 59 -20.02 6.79 -21.15
CA HIS A 59 -20.10 5.99 -22.38
C HIS A 59 -19.15 4.79 -22.34
N LYS A 60 -17.95 4.93 -21.78
CA LYS A 60 -16.98 3.82 -21.61
C LYS A 60 -17.37 2.82 -20.52
N ALA A 61 -18.07 3.27 -19.48
CA ALA A 61 -18.63 2.40 -18.45
C ALA A 61 -19.88 1.63 -18.95
N ILE A 62 -20.71 2.26 -19.79
CA ILE A 62 -21.92 1.70 -20.38
C ILE A 62 -21.61 0.70 -21.51
N GLU A 63 -20.48 0.85 -22.23
CA GLU A 63 -20.01 -0.11 -23.23
C GLU A 63 -19.51 -1.45 -22.66
N GLY A 64 -19.60 -1.66 -21.34
CA GLY A 64 -19.72 -3.01 -20.77
C GLY A 64 -18.42 -3.80 -20.58
N VAL A 65 -17.25 -3.14 -20.47
CA VAL A 65 -15.98 -3.85 -20.21
C VAL A 65 -15.70 -4.04 -18.70
N PHE A 66 -16.35 -3.26 -17.82
CA PHE A 66 -16.17 -3.36 -16.36
C PHE A 66 -17.25 -4.21 -15.66
N SER A 67 -18.37 -4.49 -16.33
CA SER A 67 -19.60 -4.99 -15.70
C SER A 67 -19.93 -6.45 -15.96
N THR A 68 -19.13 -7.19 -16.74
CA THR A 68 -19.60 -8.47 -17.27
C THR A 68 -19.65 -9.60 -16.24
N ASP A 69 -18.82 -9.58 -15.18
CA ASP A 69 -18.83 -10.66 -14.17
C ASP A 69 -18.98 -10.20 -12.71
N ALA A 70 -18.29 -9.15 -12.26
CA ALA A 70 -18.20 -8.82 -10.83
C ALA A 70 -19.48 -8.16 -10.24
N TYR A 71 -20.03 -7.15 -10.92
CA TYR A 71 -21.19 -6.39 -10.41
C TYR A 71 -22.51 -7.19 -10.46
N PRO A 72 -22.83 -7.95 -11.53
CA PRO A 72 -23.99 -8.84 -11.55
C PRO A 72 -23.87 -10.04 -10.59
N ALA A 73 -22.66 -10.45 -10.22
CA ALA A 73 -22.42 -11.48 -9.21
C ALA A 73 -22.61 -10.94 -7.78
N LEU A 74 -22.06 -9.76 -7.47
CA LEU A 74 -22.28 -9.05 -6.21
C LEU A 74 -23.79 -8.80 -5.96
N ARG A 75 -24.50 -8.31 -6.97
CA ARG A 75 -25.95 -8.08 -6.91
C ARG A 75 -26.76 -9.37 -6.74
N ARG A 76 -26.33 -10.49 -7.32
CA ARG A 76 -27.01 -11.80 -7.15
C ARG A 76 -26.79 -12.40 -5.75
N GLN A 77 -25.63 -12.15 -5.14
CA GLN A 77 -25.24 -12.70 -3.84
C GLN A 77 -25.78 -11.88 -2.66
N LEU A 78 -25.92 -10.56 -2.82
CA LEU A 78 -26.50 -9.63 -1.83
C LEU A 78 -28.04 -9.70 -1.74
N ALA A 79 -28.70 -10.39 -2.67
CA ALA A 79 -30.15 -10.58 -2.67
C ALA A 79 -30.68 -11.59 -1.61
N GLY A 80 -29.82 -12.07 -0.69
CA GLY A 80 -30.19 -12.95 0.42
C GLY A 80 -30.84 -12.20 1.59
N GLY A 81 -31.46 -12.89 2.54
CA GLY A 81 -32.05 -12.28 3.74
C GLY A 81 -30.99 -11.65 4.66
N VAL A 82 -31.40 -10.68 5.50
CA VAL A 82 -30.55 -9.77 6.28
C VAL A 82 -29.42 -10.49 7.07
N ASP A 83 -29.70 -11.65 7.66
CA ASP A 83 -28.71 -12.42 8.43
C ASP A 83 -27.63 -13.10 7.56
N GLU A 84 -27.88 -13.28 6.25
CA GLU A 84 -26.93 -13.81 5.27
C GLU A 84 -26.19 -12.71 4.49
N ILE A 85 -26.69 -11.47 4.51
CA ILE A 85 -26.12 -10.33 3.75
C ILE A 85 -24.76 -9.96 4.29
N ALA A 86 -24.59 -9.83 5.61
CA ALA A 86 -23.32 -9.38 6.17
C ALA A 86 -22.16 -10.34 5.83
N PRO A 87 -22.23 -11.66 6.11
CA PRO A 87 -21.15 -12.58 5.72
C PRO A 87 -20.85 -12.62 4.21
N ARG A 88 -21.87 -12.50 3.35
CA ARG A 88 -21.70 -12.48 1.88
C ARG A 88 -21.15 -11.16 1.35
N PHE A 89 -21.62 -10.04 1.87
CA PHE A 89 -21.06 -8.72 1.63
C PHE A 89 -19.59 -8.70 2.03
N TRP A 90 -19.25 -9.22 3.20
CA TRP A 90 -17.86 -9.33 3.65
C TRP A 90 -17.04 -10.27 2.76
N SER A 91 -17.61 -11.35 2.23
CA SER A 91 -16.92 -12.25 1.28
C SER A 91 -16.60 -11.60 -0.06
N ILE A 92 -17.46 -10.72 -0.57
CA ILE A 92 -17.27 -10.09 -1.90
C ILE A 92 -16.50 -8.79 -1.77
N TRP A 93 -16.75 -8.01 -0.71
CA TRP A 93 -15.93 -6.85 -0.36
C TRP A 93 -14.49 -7.27 -0.01
N ARG A 94 -14.28 -8.50 0.50
CA ARG A 94 -12.97 -9.15 0.68
C ARG A 94 -12.24 -9.37 -0.64
N GLU A 95 -12.93 -9.61 -1.75
CA GLU A 95 -12.32 -9.71 -3.09
C GLU A 95 -11.98 -8.34 -3.69
N THR A 96 -12.58 -7.26 -3.17
CA THR A 96 -12.36 -5.88 -3.63
C THR A 96 -11.73 -4.99 -2.55
N SER A 97 -11.22 -5.57 -1.47
CA SER A 97 -10.77 -4.79 -0.31
C SER A 97 -9.45 -4.10 -0.60
N LEU A 98 -9.24 -2.91 -0.02
CA LEU A 98 -8.00 -2.14 -0.18
C LEU A 98 -6.75 -2.95 0.18
N LEU A 99 -6.88 -3.83 1.17
CA LEU A 99 -5.82 -4.69 1.68
C LEU A 99 -5.71 -6.05 0.95
N ALA A 100 -6.73 -6.47 0.19
CA ALA A 100 -6.73 -7.77 -0.49
C ALA A 100 -5.65 -7.84 -1.58
N GLU A 101 -5.50 -6.76 -2.34
CA GLU A 101 -4.53 -6.65 -3.42
C GLU A 101 -3.07 -6.71 -2.92
N PRO A 102 -2.63 -5.87 -1.96
CA PRO A 102 -1.26 -5.95 -1.46
C PRO A 102 -0.98 -7.32 -0.81
N LEU A 103 -1.91 -7.89 -0.04
CA LEU A 103 -1.73 -9.21 0.57
C LEU A 103 -1.65 -10.35 -0.46
N SER A 104 -2.43 -10.29 -1.54
CA SER A 104 -2.35 -11.26 -2.63
C SER A 104 -0.99 -11.19 -3.31
N MET A 105 -0.43 -9.98 -3.47
CA MET A 105 0.93 -9.82 -3.97
C MET A 105 1.99 -10.39 -3.03
N LEU A 106 1.85 -10.20 -1.70
CA LEU A 106 2.75 -10.82 -0.73
C LEU A 106 2.67 -12.36 -0.78
N ARG A 107 1.45 -12.91 -0.84
CA ARG A 107 1.22 -14.35 -0.99
C ARG A 107 1.86 -14.92 -2.24
N ALA A 108 1.58 -14.34 -3.41
CA ALA A 108 2.15 -14.77 -4.68
C ALA A 108 3.68 -14.61 -4.72
N SER A 109 4.22 -13.70 -3.90
CA SER A 109 5.66 -13.60 -3.69
C SER A 109 6.23 -14.75 -2.86
N GLY A 110 5.41 -15.56 -2.18
CA GLY A 110 5.85 -16.63 -1.29
C GLY A 110 6.01 -16.21 0.16
N ILE A 111 5.50 -15.03 0.56
CA ILE A 111 5.48 -14.57 1.94
C ILE A 111 4.34 -15.27 2.68
N LYS A 112 4.69 -15.98 3.74
CA LYS A 112 3.76 -16.86 4.47
C LYS A 112 3.16 -16.26 5.73
N GLU A 113 3.77 -15.21 6.27
CA GLU A 113 3.39 -14.61 7.53
C GLU A 113 3.42 -13.08 7.42
N VAL A 114 2.36 -12.44 7.89
CA VAL A 114 2.20 -10.97 7.91
C VAL A 114 1.71 -10.58 9.30
N HIS A 115 2.27 -9.54 9.90
CA HIS A 115 1.85 -9.01 11.18
C HIS A 115 1.16 -7.67 10.94
N ALA A 116 -0.17 -7.62 10.90
CA ALA A 116 -0.86 -6.34 10.69
C ALA A 116 -0.88 -5.50 11.97
N ILE A 117 -0.71 -4.19 11.84
CA ILE A 117 -0.94 -3.23 12.92
C ILE A 117 -2.22 -2.48 12.57
N VAL A 118 -3.31 -2.95 13.17
CA VAL A 118 -4.66 -2.43 12.90
C VAL A 118 -5.13 -1.65 14.12
N ALA A 119 -5.76 -0.50 13.89
CA ALA A 119 -6.40 0.27 14.95
C ALA A 119 -7.53 -0.58 15.60
N ASP A 120 -7.68 -0.51 16.91
CA ASP A 120 -8.61 -1.38 17.65
C ASP A 120 -10.06 -1.34 17.13
N ASP A 121 -10.53 -0.17 16.71
CA ASP A 121 -11.85 0.05 16.14
C ASP A 121 -12.03 -0.59 14.74
N LEU A 122 -10.92 -0.91 14.07
CA LEU A 122 -10.89 -1.64 12.79
C LEU A 122 -10.60 -3.15 12.98
N SER A 123 -10.30 -3.61 14.19
CA SER A 123 -9.93 -5.00 14.46
C SER A 123 -11.04 -6.01 14.12
N GLY A 124 -12.30 -5.68 14.43
CA GLY A 124 -13.45 -6.52 14.10
C GLY A 124 -13.68 -6.61 12.59
N TRP A 125 -13.54 -5.49 11.89
CA TRP A 125 -13.59 -5.41 10.42
C TRP A 125 -12.49 -6.24 9.77
N PHE A 126 -11.26 -6.08 10.25
CA PHE A 126 -10.10 -6.80 9.75
C PHE A 126 -10.27 -8.31 9.96
N ASN A 127 -10.63 -8.74 11.18
CA ASN A 127 -10.88 -10.16 11.46
C ASN A 127 -12.03 -10.74 10.61
N ALA A 128 -13.09 -9.98 10.32
CA ALA A 128 -14.20 -10.45 9.46
C ALA A 128 -13.79 -10.66 7.99
N ILE A 129 -12.85 -9.85 7.48
CA ILE A 129 -12.29 -10.01 6.14
C ILE A 129 -11.34 -11.21 6.09
N TYR A 130 -10.53 -11.44 7.12
CA TYR A 130 -9.40 -12.38 7.06
C TYR A 130 -9.62 -13.75 7.69
N SER A 131 -10.58 -13.92 8.61
CA SER A 131 -10.85 -15.19 9.30
C SER A 131 -11.34 -16.35 8.41
N GLY A 132 -11.33 -16.19 7.08
CA GLY A 132 -11.76 -17.19 6.11
C GLY A 132 -10.69 -17.68 5.12
N TYR A 133 -9.42 -17.23 5.24
CA TYR A 133 -8.32 -17.77 4.45
C TYR A 133 -7.42 -18.63 5.35
N ASP A 134 -7.52 -19.95 5.21
CA ASP A 134 -6.54 -20.91 5.76
C ASP A 134 -5.20 -20.87 4.98
N ASP A 135 -5.20 -20.23 3.81
CA ASP A 135 -4.04 -20.07 2.95
C ASP A 135 -3.36 -18.72 3.23
N THR A 136 -2.08 -18.81 3.60
CA THR A 136 -1.11 -17.74 3.87
C THR A 136 -1.29 -16.46 3.02
N PRO A 137 -1.08 -15.25 3.58
CA PRO A 137 -0.33 -14.97 4.81
C PRO A 137 -1.22 -14.91 6.06
N ARG A 138 -0.78 -15.57 7.14
CA ARG A 138 -1.47 -15.50 8.44
C ARG A 138 -1.24 -14.13 9.07
N ILE A 139 -2.30 -13.51 9.58
CA ILE A 139 -2.18 -12.25 10.34
C ILE A 139 -2.00 -12.53 11.82
N VAL A 140 -0.88 -12.06 12.39
CA VAL A 140 -0.43 -12.46 13.73
C VAL A 140 -0.57 -11.34 14.79
N GLY A 141 -1.36 -10.30 14.55
CA GLY A 141 -1.70 -9.34 15.62
C GLY A 141 -2.62 -8.17 15.23
N VAL A 142 -3.16 -7.50 16.24
CA VAL A 142 -3.91 -6.23 16.21
C VAL A 142 -3.38 -5.41 17.38
N PHE A 143 -2.99 -4.16 17.18
CA PHE A 143 -2.28 -3.38 18.20
C PHE A 143 -2.82 -1.97 18.40
N GLU A 144 -3.64 -1.88 19.44
CA GLU A 144 -3.96 -0.81 20.40
C GLU A 144 -4.14 0.66 19.96
N ARG A 145 -5.28 1.18 20.44
CA ARG A 145 -5.93 2.50 20.47
C ARG A 145 -5.13 3.80 20.58
N LYS A 146 -3.81 3.79 20.82
CA LYS A 146 -3.18 4.98 21.42
C LYS A 146 -2.80 6.09 20.44
N ARG A 147 -2.33 5.79 19.22
CA ARG A 147 -1.86 6.81 18.27
C ARG A 147 -2.08 6.46 16.81
N ARG A 148 -2.81 7.32 16.10
CA ARG A 148 -3.15 7.19 14.66
C ARG A 148 -2.12 7.88 13.74
N ASP A 149 -0.94 8.22 14.25
CA ASP A 149 0.17 8.75 13.44
C ASP A 149 1.14 7.63 13.04
N THR A 150 1.84 7.82 11.92
CA THR A 150 2.73 6.80 11.35
C THR A 150 3.88 6.43 12.27
N GLY A 151 4.35 7.37 13.11
CA GLY A 151 5.42 7.11 14.08
C GLY A 151 4.97 6.21 15.23
N GLY A 152 3.84 6.52 15.88
CA GLY A 152 3.29 5.66 16.94
C GLY A 152 2.97 4.26 16.45
N ALA A 153 2.44 4.14 15.23
CA ALA A 153 2.11 2.85 14.65
C ALA A 153 3.37 2.05 14.22
N LEU A 154 4.42 2.72 13.75
CA LEU A 154 5.76 2.15 13.56
C LEU A 154 6.32 1.59 14.88
N ALA A 155 6.27 2.35 15.96
CA ALA A 155 6.74 1.88 17.27
C ALA A 155 5.96 0.67 17.78
N ASN A 156 4.64 0.63 17.55
CA ASN A 156 3.81 -0.53 17.87
C ASN A 156 4.19 -1.76 17.04
N ALA A 157 4.51 -1.61 15.76
CA ALA A 157 5.03 -2.70 14.93
C ALA A 157 6.31 -3.29 15.51
N PHE A 158 7.28 -2.46 15.89
CA PHE A 158 8.54 -2.94 16.45
C PHE A 158 8.39 -3.63 17.81
N LYS A 159 7.50 -3.12 18.67
CA LYS A 159 7.13 -3.81 19.94
C LYS A 159 6.48 -5.18 19.68
N ALA A 160 5.68 -5.30 18.61
CA ALA A 160 5.10 -6.57 18.21
C ALA A 160 6.16 -7.55 17.72
N PHE A 161 7.10 -7.09 16.89
CA PHE A 161 8.22 -7.88 16.37
C PHE A 161 9.15 -8.41 17.46
N GLY A 162 9.30 -7.70 18.58
CA GLY A 162 10.07 -8.20 19.73
C GLY A 162 9.57 -9.52 20.32
N LYS A 163 8.35 -9.94 19.98
CA LYS A 163 7.78 -11.25 20.38
C LYS A 163 8.15 -12.38 19.42
N LEU A 164 8.75 -12.08 18.27
CA LEU A 164 9.03 -13.03 17.20
C LEU A 164 10.45 -13.62 17.28
N GLY A 165 11.26 -13.17 18.25
CA GLY A 165 12.64 -13.65 18.42
C GLY A 165 13.54 -13.31 17.23
N LEU A 166 13.36 -12.12 16.65
CA LEU A 166 14.20 -11.61 15.57
C LEU A 166 15.58 -11.19 16.09
N ASP A 167 16.61 -11.45 15.31
CA ASP A 167 17.98 -10.98 15.55
C ASP A 167 18.21 -9.61 14.88
N GLU A 168 19.28 -8.90 15.26
CA GLU A 168 19.58 -7.54 14.74
C GLU A 168 19.73 -7.48 13.21
N ASP A 169 20.18 -8.59 12.61
CA ASP A 169 20.38 -8.75 11.17
C ASP A 169 19.09 -9.13 10.39
N ASP A 170 18.01 -9.46 11.11
CA ASP A 170 16.73 -9.77 10.46
C ASP A 170 16.16 -8.54 9.75
N THR A 171 15.43 -8.79 8.68
CA THR A 171 14.84 -7.74 7.85
C THR A 171 13.34 -7.67 8.11
N VAL A 172 12.84 -6.48 8.42
CA VAL A 172 11.41 -6.23 8.55
C VAL A 172 10.95 -5.29 7.45
N VAL A 173 9.82 -5.61 6.82
CA VAL A 173 9.23 -4.77 5.77
C VAL A 173 7.95 -4.17 6.31
N LEU A 174 7.83 -2.85 6.23
CA LEU A 174 6.65 -2.11 6.64
C LEU A 174 6.00 -1.47 5.43
N MET A 175 4.67 -1.49 5.40
CA MET A 175 3.89 -1.06 4.26
C MET A 175 2.60 -0.37 4.70
N SER A 176 2.22 0.69 4.00
CA SER A 176 0.89 1.28 4.13
C SER A 176 -0.19 0.32 3.59
N GLY A 177 -1.31 0.17 4.29
CA GLY A 177 -2.38 -0.75 3.92
C GLY A 177 -3.26 -0.29 2.76
N ASP A 178 -3.11 0.96 2.33
CA ASP A 178 -3.94 1.62 1.32
C ASP A 178 -3.23 1.77 -0.04
N ILE A 179 -2.21 0.95 -0.32
CA ILE A 179 -1.49 0.99 -1.60
C ILE A 179 -1.72 -0.28 -2.43
N TRP A 180 -1.85 -0.08 -3.74
CA TRP A 180 -1.83 -1.15 -4.73
C TRP A 180 -0.55 -1.07 -5.55
N PHE A 181 0.05 -2.22 -5.87
CA PHE A 181 1.30 -2.24 -6.61
C PHE A 181 1.51 -3.50 -7.46
N ASN A 182 2.20 -3.31 -8.60
CA ASN A 182 2.75 -4.36 -9.44
C ASN A 182 4.27 -4.19 -9.50
N PHE A 183 4.97 -4.72 -8.52
CA PHE A 183 6.42 -4.89 -8.53
C PHE A 183 6.85 -5.95 -7.51
N PHE A 184 8.03 -6.50 -7.68
CA PHE A 184 8.58 -7.54 -6.83
C PHE A 184 9.35 -6.94 -5.64
N LEU A 185 9.07 -7.43 -4.43
CA LEU A 185 9.75 -6.96 -3.21
C LEU A 185 11.07 -7.71 -2.93
N ARG A 186 11.20 -8.99 -3.32
CA ARG A 186 12.40 -9.79 -3.06
C ARG A 186 13.69 -9.13 -3.55
N PRO A 187 13.76 -8.54 -4.77
CA PRO A 187 14.97 -7.83 -5.21
C PRO A 187 15.36 -6.66 -4.30
N ALA A 188 14.39 -5.92 -3.76
CA ALA A 188 14.64 -4.81 -2.86
C ALA A 188 15.10 -5.28 -1.47
N VAL A 189 14.50 -6.36 -0.95
CA VAL A 189 14.89 -7.00 0.32
C VAL A 189 16.31 -7.56 0.23
N GLU A 190 16.64 -8.26 -0.85
CA GLU A 190 17.99 -8.80 -1.07
C GLU A 190 19.02 -7.68 -1.24
N MET A 191 18.65 -6.58 -1.93
CA MET A 191 19.50 -5.40 -2.02
C MET A 191 19.74 -4.77 -0.64
N HIS A 192 18.70 -4.62 0.17
CA HIS A 192 18.79 -4.12 1.55
C HIS A 192 19.75 -4.97 2.38
N ARG A 193 19.57 -6.30 2.39
CA ARG A 193 20.44 -7.25 3.11
C ARG A 193 21.90 -7.17 2.67
N ARG A 194 22.15 -7.06 1.36
CA ARG A 194 23.51 -6.87 0.83
C ARG A 194 24.12 -5.56 1.31
N MET A 195 23.33 -4.49 1.39
CA MET A 195 23.81 -3.21 1.88
C MET A 195 24.06 -3.23 3.40
N GLN A 196 23.15 -3.82 4.19
CA GLN A 196 23.33 -3.96 5.64
C GLN A 196 24.64 -4.68 5.97
N LYS A 197 25.00 -5.74 5.22
CA LYS A 197 26.28 -6.46 5.40
C LYS A 197 27.53 -5.61 5.15
N ARG A 198 27.41 -4.44 4.50
CA ARG A 198 28.53 -3.53 4.19
C ARG A 198 28.70 -2.44 5.25
N VAL A 199 27.78 -2.33 6.21
CA VAL A 199 27.77 -1.29 7.24
C VAL A 199 27.57 -1.90 8.62
N SER A 200 28.04 -1.23 9.67
CA SER A 200 27.89 -1.68 11.05
C SER A 200 26.55 -1.28 11.65
N GLU A 201 26.03 -0.13 11.25
CA GLU A 201 24.83 0.46 11.80
C GLU A 201 23.58 -0.05 11.06
N PRO A 202 22.43 -0.21 11.74
CA PRO A 202 21.18 -0.58 11.10
C PRO A 202 20.75 0.45 10.05
N ILE A 203 20.28 0.00 8.89
CA ILE A 203 19.82 0.88 7.81
C ILE A 203 18.31 0.79 7.57
N CYS A 204 17.80 1.77 6.84
CA CYS A 204 16.47 1.72 6.23
C CYS A 204 16.58 1.86 4.71
N THR A 205 15.75 1.13 3.97
CA THR A 205 15.58 1.28 2.53
C THR A 205 14.12 1.57 2.21
N VAL A 206 13.85 2.71 1.60
CA VAL A 206 12.52 3.11 1.14
C VAL A 206 12.32 2.59 -0.29
N ILE A 207 11.15 2.04 -0.59
CA ILE A 207 10.81 1.69 -1.96
C ILE A 207 10.40 2.96 -2.72
N LEU A 208 11.09 3.22 -3.82
CA LEU A 208 10.88 4.37 -4.67
C LEU A 208 10.16 3.97 -5.97
N TYR A 209 9.18 4.78 -6.36
CA TYR A 209 8.44 4.59 -7.60
C TYR A 209 8.65 5.74 -8.59
N PRO A 210 8.94 5.46 -9.87
CA PRO A 210 9.19 6.50 -10.87
C PRO A 210 7.90 7.03 -11.49
N ILE A 211 7.53 8.26 -11.15
CA ILE A 211 6.38 8.97 -11.74
C ILE A 211 6.83 10.00 -12.77
N LEU A 212 5.94 10.43 -13.67
CA LEU A 212 6.22 11.56 -14.54
C LEU A 212 6.50 12.81 -13.70
N GLU A 213 7.51 13.59 -14.09
CA GLU A 213 7.93 14.78 -13.35
C GLU A 213 6.77 15.75 -13.07
N LYS A 214 5.88 15.93 -14.06
CA LYS A 214 4.71 16.80 -13.96
C LYS A 214 3.76 16.42 -12.82
N ASP A 215 3.77 15.17 -12.37
CA ASP A 215 2.89 14.64 -11.32
C ASP A 215 3.56 14.67 -9.93
N ALA A 216 4.84 15.09 -9.86
CA ALA A 216 5.64 15.08 -8.63
C ALA A 216 5.10 15.97 -7.50
N TYR A 217 4.35 17.02 -7.84
CA TYR A 217 3.79 17.95 -6.84
C TYR A 217 2.80 17.31 -5.86
N ARG A 218 2.37 16.08 -6.15
CA ARG A 218 1.40 15.33 -5.34
C ARG A 218 2.05 14.51 -4.24
N PHE A 219 3.36 14.28 -4.29
CA PHE A 219 4.04 13.26 -3.50
C PHE A 219 5.34 13.77 -2.86
N GLY A 220 5.84 13.06 -1.86
CA GLY A 220 7.20 13.23 -1.35
C GLY A 220 8.21 12.60 -2.32
N VAL A 221 9.15 13.41 -2.83
CA VAL A 221 10.21 12.99 -3.77
C VAL A 221 11.58 13.06 -3.11
N ILE A 222 12.55 12.29 -3.60
CA ILE A 222 13.94 12.47 -3.17
C ILE A 222 14.60 13.66 -3.88
N ASP A 223 15.55 14.29 -3.21
CA ASP A 223 16.30 15.43 -3.75
C ASP A 223 17.38 15.02 -4.77
N ALA A 224 17.84 15.99 -5.56
CA ALA A 224 18.89 15.82 -6.56
C ALA A 224 20.28 15.59 -5.96
N SER A 225 20.45 15.80 -4.65
CA SER A 225 21.70 15.52 -3.94
C SER A 225 21.83 14.04 -3.56
N SER A 226 20.72 13.30 -3.60
CA SER A 226 20.68 11.85 -3.47
C SER A 226 21.41 11.19 -4.65
N ARG A 227 22.25 10.20 -4.36
CA ARG A 227 23.17 9.60 -5.34
C ARG A 227 22.94 8.11 -5.48
N MET A 228 23.06 7.60 -6.71
CA MET A 228 23.04 6.16 -6.96
C MET A 228 24.35 5.53 -6.44
N VAL A 229 24.22 4.51 -5.59
CA VAL A 229 25.35 3.79 -4.96
C VAL A 229 25.46 2.34 -5.41
N ASP A 230 24.39 1.80 -5.99
CA ASP A 230 24.33 0.48 -6.64
C ASP A 230 23.21 0.53 -7.69
N ASP A 231 23.07 -0.49 -8.53
CA ASP A 231 22.05 -0.50 -9.59
C ASP A 231 20.63 -0.38 -9.00
N GLY A 232 19.96 0.72 -9.34
CA GLY A 232 18.65 1.08 -8.78
C GLY A 232 18.64 1.45 -7.29
N LEU A 233 19.79 1.51 -6.60
CA LEU A 233 19.88 1.86 -5.18
C LEU A 233 20.48 3.26 -5.01
N TYR A 234 19.75 4.12 -4.30
CA TYR A 234 20.14 5.50 -4.00
C TYR A 234 20.45 5.65 -2.51
N GLN A 235 21.50 6.37 -2.17
CA GLN A 235 21.65 6.91 -0.81
C GLN A 235 20.88 8.22 -0.75
N ILE A 236 19.83 8.26 0.08
CA ILE A 236 18.91 9.38 0.17
C ILE A 236 19.52 10.45 1.08
N LYS A 237 19.48 11.71 0.63
CA LYS A 237 19.91 12.86 1.42
C LYS A 237 18.76 13.62 2.05
N ARG A 238 17.66 13.78 1.32
CA ARG A 238 16.46 14.44 1.83
C ARG A 238 15.25 14.05 1.03
N PHE A 239 14.08 14.07 1.67
CA PHE A 239 12.79 14.11 1.00
C PHE A 239 12.28 15.55 0.85
N ILE A 240 11.71 15.84 -0.30
CA ILE A 240 11.01 17.09 -0.59
C ILE A 240 9.51 16.74 -0.66
N GLU A 241 8.76 17.14 0.37
CA GLU A 241 7.33 16.87 0.46
C GLU A 241 6.55 17.76 -0.49
N LYS A 242 5.91 17.17 -1.51
CA LYS A 242 4.96 17.83 -2.42
C LYS A 242 5.55 19.12 -3.03
N PRO A 243 6.67 19.03 -3.77
CA PRO A 243 7.34 20.20 -4.33
C PRO A 243 6.36 20.96 -5.24
N LYS A 244 6.19 22.26 -4.99
CA LYS A 244 5.27 23.08 -5.79
C LYS A 244 5.95 23.49 -7.10
N PRO A 245 5.27 23.38 -8.26
CA PRO A 245 5.77 23.95 -9.51
C PRO A 245 6.19 25.41 -9.31
N THR A 246 7.24 25.84 -10.02
CA THR A 246 7.81 27.21 -9.99
C THR A 246 8.43 27.68 -8.66
N THR A 247 8.67 26.77 -7.72
CA THR A 247 9.41 27.04 -6.48
C THR A 247 10.83 26.44 -6.53
N PRO A 248 11.80 26.95 -5.75
CA PRO A 248 13.15 26.36 -5.74
C PRO A 248 13.16 24.85 -5.42
N GLN A 249 12.27 24.41 -4.53
CA GLN A 249 12.10 22.99 -4.18
C GLN A 249 11.72 22.11 -5.38
N TRP A 250 11.08 22.67 -6.41
CA TRP A 250 10.79 21.96 -7.66
C TRP A 250 12.07 21.58 -8.39
N ASP A 251 13.04 22.48 -8.43
CA ASP A 251 14.29 22.26 -9.17
C ASP A 251 15.28 21.41 -8.35
N GLU A 252 15.08 21.31 -7.04
CA GLU A 252 15.87 20.49 -6.12
C GLU A 252 15.51 18.99 -6.17
N LYS A 253 14.43 18.58 -6.84
CA LYS A 253 14.04 17.16 -6.90
C LYS A 253 14.90 16.36 -7.87
N LEU A 254 15.16 15.09 -7.57
CA LEU A 254 15.83 14.21 -8.52
C LEU A 254 14.91 13.86 -9.69
N VAL A 255 15.36 14.10 -10.91
CA VAL A 255 14.66 13.72 -12.14
C VAL A 255 15.58 12.89 -13.04
N ILE A 256 15.14 11.69 -13.39
CA ILE A 256 15.86 10.77 -14.26
C ILE A 256 14.99 10.50 -15.48
N ARG A 257 15.46 10.92 -16.65
CA ARG A 257 14.75 10.72 -17.93
C ARG A 257 13.28 11.19 -17.89
N GLY A 258 13.04 12.36 -17.29
CA GLY A 258 11.70 12.96 -17.15
C GLY A 258 10.82 12.34 -16.06
N ARG A 259 11.39 11.51 -15.18
CA ARG A 259 10.67 10.92 -14.05
C ARG A 259 11.27 11.30 -12.70
N ALA A 260 10.41 11.66 -11.75
CA ALA A 260 10.78 11.85 -10.35
C ALA A 260 10.59 10.55 -9.56
N LEU A 261 11.36 10.36 -8.50
CA LEU A 261 11.27 9.19 -7.63
C LEU A 261 10.53 9.54 -6.33
N ILE A 262 9.39 8.88 -6.09
CA ILE A 262 8.54 9.11 -4.91
C ILE A 262 8.68 8.00 -3.88
N ASN A 263 8.47 8.33 -2.60
CA ASN A 263 8.27 7.32 -1.55
C ASN A 263 6.90 6.64 -1.76
N THR A 264 6.90 5.30 -1.82
CA THR A 264 5.70 4.48 -2.04
C THR A 264 4.91 4.16 -0.77
N GLY A 265 5.43 4.51 0.41
CA GLY A 265 4.88 4.05 1.68
C GLY A 265 5.28 2.62 2.05
N ILE A 266 6.30 2.05 1.38
CA ILE A 266 6.93 0.78 1.75
C ILE A 266 8.37 1.05 2.20
N THR A 267 8.71 0.59 3.40
CA THR A 267 10.04 0.73 4.01
C THR A 267 10.58 -0.63 4.44
N ILE A 268 11.89 -0.83 4.32
CA ILE A 268 12.60 -2.05 4.69
C ILE A 268 13.64 -1.66 5.73
N TYR A 269 13.55 -2.24 6.92
CA TYR A 269 14.44 -1.97 8.04
C TYR A 269 15.27 -3.20 8.37
N SER A 270 16.51 -2.96 8.77
CA SER A 270 17.26 -3.94 9.58
C SER A 270 16.78 -3.85 11.02
N TYR A 271 16.44 -4.99 11.62
CA TYR A 271 15.73 -5.05 12.90
C TYR A 271 16.52 -4.43 14.06
N GLY A 272 17.85 -4.36 13.98
CA GLY A 272 18.70 -3.64 14.94
C GLY A 272 18.30 -2.18 15.21
N ILE A 273 17.47 -1.54 14.36
CA ILE A 273 16.95 -0.19 14.60
C ILE A 273 15.90 -0.11 15.74
N HIS A 274 15.39 -1.24 16.24
CA HIS A 274 14.27 -1.29 17.16
C HIS A 274 14.47 -0.45 18.43
N GLU A 275 15.66 -0.50 19.05
CA GLU A 275 15.97 0.29 20.25
C GLU A 275 15.90 1.80 19.99
N GLU A 276 16.33 2.25 18.80
CA GLU A 276 16.26 3.65 18.40
C GLU A 276 14.80 4.10 18.23
N ILE A 277 13.97 3.26 17.61
CA ILE A 277 12.53 3.54 17.42
C ILE A 277 11.83 3.62 18.78
N GLU A 278 12.12 2.70 19.70
CA GLU A 278 11.56 2.73 21.06
C GLU A 278 12.03 3.94 21.86
N ALA A 279 13.28 4.36 21.70
CA ALA A 279 13.80 5.58 22.33
C ALA A 279 13.10 6.84 21.79
N ILE A 280 12.92 6.93 20.46
CA ILE A 280 12.17 8.01 19.81
C ILE A 280 10.74 8.05 20.35
N ASP A 281 10.01 6.93 20.29
CA ASP A 281 8.63 6.87 20.75
C ASP A 281 8.48 7.30 22.23
N ARG A 282 9.39 6.85 23.11
CA ARG A 282 9.43 7.27 24.52
C ARG A 282 9.67 8.78 24.68
N SER A 283 10.56 9.36 23.87
CA SER A 283 10.88 10.79 23.94
C SER A 283 9.72 11.69 23.53
N TYR A 284 8.86 11.21 22.63
CA TYR A 284 7.65 11.93 22.22
C TYR A 284 6.52 11.81 23.26
N GLY A 285 6.66 10.97 24.29
CA GLY A 285 5.66 10.88 25.35
C GLY A 285 4.31 10.50 24.75
N ASP A 286 3.29 11.37 24.87
CA ASP A 286 1.95 11.27 24.24
C ASP A 286 1.76 12.07 22.95
N HIS A 287 2.80 12.74 22.47
CA HIS A 287 2.74 13.53 21.26
C HIS A 287 2.82 12.66 19.99
N LYS A 288 2.15 13.13 18.94
CA LYS A 288 2.18 12.52 17.61
C LYS A 288 3.52 12.79 16.94
N TRP A 289 4.01 11.83 16.16
CA TRP A 289 5.18 12.01 15.34
C TRP A 289 5.07 11.21 14.03
N ARG A 290 5.75 11.64 12.97
CA ARG A 290 5.70 10.97 11.67
C ARG A 290 7.02 10.28 11.41
N GLU A 291 6.97 9.02 10.96
CA GLU A 291 8.14 8.25 10.53
C GLU A 291 9.03 9.06 9.58
N ALA A 292 8.41 9.69 8.57
CA ALA A 292 9.11 10.48 7.57
C ALA A 292 9.87 11.68 8.16
N ASP A 293 9.27 12.40 9.11
CA ASP A 293 9.86 13.64 9.66
C ASP A 293 10.96 13.37 10.70
N VAL A 294 10.91 12.21 11.36
CA VAL A 294 11.77 11.91 12.51
C VAL A 294 12.78 10.84 12.17
N VAL A 295 12.31 9.64 11.83
CA VAL A 295 13.19 8.49 11.59
C VAL A 295 13.88 8.64 10.23
N LEU A 296 13.12 8.86 9.15
CA LEU A 296 13.72 8.92 7.82
C LEU A 296 14.64 10.15 7.66
N THR A 297 14.24 11.32 8.15
CA THR A 297 15.10 12.51 8.15
C THR A 297 16.41 12.26 8.90
N ARG A 298 16.36 11.71 10.11
CA ARG A 298 17.56 11.40 10.89
C ARG A 298 18.47 10.39 10.18
N LEU A 299 17.91 9.31 9.64
CA LEU A 299 18.70 8.32 8.90
C LEU A 299 19.31 8.89 7.62
N ALA A 300 18.64 9.84 6.96
CA ALA A 300 19.19 10.53 5.80
C ALA A 300 20.39 11.42 6.17
N ASP A 301 20.29 12.17 7.25
CA ASP A 301 21.37 13.01 7.80
C ASP A 301 22.59 12.16 8.19
N GLU A 302 22.36 11.00 8.80
CA GLU A 302 23.39 10.03 9.18
C GLU A 302 23.92 9.21 7.99
N GLY A 303 23.32 9.32 6.80
CA GLY A 303 23.70 8.56 5.60
C GLY A 303 23.33 7.08 5.65
N ARG A 304 22.42 6.69 6.54
CA ARG A 304 21.89 5.32 6.76
C ARG A 304 20.56 5.06 6.02
N LEU A 305 20.05 6.05 5.29
CA LEU A 305 18.83 5.92 4.49
C LEU A 305 19.12 5.66 3.02
N PHE A 306 18.51 4.59 2.50
CA PHE A 306 18.59 4.20 1.10
C PHE A 306 17.23 4.22 0.41
N GLY A 307 17.22 4.24 -0.92
CA GLY A 307 16.04 4.20 -1.76
C GLY A 307 16.19 3.20 -2.90
N TYR A 308 15.28 2.25 -3.02
CA TYR A 308 15.28 1.27 -4.10
C TYR A 308 14.30 1.70 -5.20
N ASN A 309 14.82 2.03 -6.38
CA ASN A 309 14.01 2.42 -7.54
C ASN A 309 13.40 1.20 -8.23
N THR A 310 12.09 1.01 -8.06
CA THR A 310 11.30 -0.06 -8.73
C THR A 310 11.31 0.04 -10.25
N GLY A 311 11.67 1.20 -10.82
CA GLY A 311 11.82 1.39 -12.27
C GLY A 311 12.77 0.42 -12.94
N ILE A 312 13.76 -0.13 -12.23
CA ILE A 312 14.68 -1.13 -12.79
C ILE A 312 13.97 -2.46 -13.12
N GLN A 313 12.76 -2.68 -12.59
CA GLN A 313 11.95 -3.87 -12.84
C GLN A 313 11.01 -3.70 -14.05
N GLU A 314 10.97 -2.54 -14.70
CA GLU A 314 9.97 -2.25 -15.74
C GLU A 314 10.02 -3.26 -16.91
N ASP A 315 11.22 -3.57 -17.40
CA ASP A 315 11.39 -4.54 -18.49
C ASP A 315 11.03 -5.97 -18.06
N GLU A 316 11.29 -6.32 -16.80
CA GLU A 316 10.97 -7.63 -16.25
C GLU A 316 9.46 -7.79 -16.09
N ILE A 317 8.78 -6.80 -15.51
CA ILE A 317 7.32 -6.81 -15.33
C ILE A 317 6.59 -6.87 -16.67
N ARG A 318 7.13 -6.21 -17.72
CA ARG A 318 6.59 -6.33 -19.08
C ARG A 318 6.65 -7.76 -19.64
N ARG A 319 7.60 -8.60 -19.21
CA ARG A 319 7.67 -10.02 -19.62
C ARG A 319 6.52 -10.85 -19.06
N PHE A 320 5.97 -10.44 -17.92
CA PHE A 320 4.76 -11.04 -17.35
C PHE A 320 3.48 -10.57 -18.07
N GLY A 321 3.59 -9.71 -19.11
CA GLY A 321 2.44 -9.21 -19.85
C GLY A 321 1.65 -8.13 -19.10
N THR A 322 2.27 -7.45 -18.15
CA THR A 322 1.67 -6.34 -17.39
C THR A 322 2.62 -5.15 -17.29
N SER A 323 2.25 -4.13 -16.53
CA SER A 323 3.02 -2.90 -16.34
C SER A 323 3.43 -2.71 -14.88
N LEU A 324 4.59 -2.07 -14.70
CA LEU A 324 5.00 -1.51 -13.42
C LEU A 324 3.93 -0.52 -12.98
N TYR A 325 3.40 -0.71 -11.77
CA TYR A 325 2.31 0.10 -11.27
C TYR A 325 2.40 0.31 -9.77
N TRP A 326 1.93 1.48 -9.33
CA TRP A 326 1.73 1.84 -7.93
C TRP A 326 0.59 2.85 -7.85
N ALA A 327 -0.25 2.70 -6.83
CA ALA A 327 -1.30 3.64 -6.52
C ALA A 327 -1.51 3.78 -5.01
N ASP A 328 -1.71 5.02 -4.57
CA ASP A 328 -2.19 5.39 -3.25
C ASP A 328 -3.71 5.54 -3.30
N ILE A 329 -4.39 4.72 -2.50
CA ILE A 329 -5.84 4.59 -2.42
C ILE A 329 -6.41 5.26 -1.16
N GLY A 330 -5.75 6.32 -0.68
CA GLY A 330 -6.19 7.06 0.51
C GLY A 330 -7.52 7.85 0.38
N THR A 331 -8.19 7.86 -0.79
CA THR A 331 -9.49 8.55 -0.99
C THR A 331 -10.49 7.71 -1.79
N ILE A 332 -11.79 7.97 -1.61
CA ILE A 332 -12.86 7.31 -2.39
C ILE A 332 -12.66 7.54 -3.88
N ASP A 333 -12.31 8.77 -4.29
CA ASP A 333 -12.06 9.09 -5.70
C ASP A 333 -10.85 8.32 -6.24
N ALA A 334 -9.81 8.12 -5.43
CA ALA A 334 -8.69 7.28 -5.80
C ALA A 334 -9.13 5.82 -5.94
N TYR A 335 -9.90 5.29 -4.99
CA TYR A 335 -10.42 3.93 -5.05
C TYR A 335 -11.26 3.67 -6.31
N ILE A 336 -12.23 4.54 -6.61
CA ILE A 336 -13.08 4.41 -7.80
C ILE A 336 -12.23 4.48 -9.08
N ARG A 337 -11.28 5.41 -9.13
CA ARG A 337 -10.38 5.54 -10.30
C ARG A 337 -9.49 4.32 -10.48
N GLU A 338 -8.91 3.81 -9.41
CA GLU A 338 -7.97 2.71 -9.55
C GLU A 338 -8.68 1.36 -9.69
N ILE A 339 -9.83 1.12 -9.05
CA ILE A 339 -10.57 -0.12 -9.29
C ILE A 339 -11.00 -0.22 -10.75
N THR A 340 -11.35 0.91 -11.39
CA THR A 340 -11.69 0.95 -12.82
C THR A 340 -10.51 0.71 -13.76
N ASN A 341 -9.28 0.94 -13.30
CA ASN A 341 -8.05 0.64 -14.04
C ASN A 341 -7.49 -0.75 -13.74
N TRP A 342 -7.61 -1.19 -12.49
CA TRP A 342 -7.05 -2.43 -11.94
C TRP A 342 -7.90 -3.63 -12.37
N GLY A 343 -7.25 -4.65 -12.95
CA GLY A 343 -7.94 -5.79 -13.56
C GLY A 343 -8.47 -5.55 -14.97
N VAL A 344 -8.50 -4.30 -15.45
CA VAL A 344 -8.96 -3.96 -16.82
C VAL A 344 -7.82 -3.46 -17.70
N ASN A 345 -7.14 -2.40 -17.28
CA ASN A 345 -6.00 -1.85 -18.00
C ASN A 345 -4.67 -2.42 -17.49
N ILE A 346 -4.66 -2.87 -16.23
CA ILE A 346 -3.49 -3.42 -15.55
C ILE A 346 -3.87 -4.79 -15.03
N ILE A 347 -3.21 -5.82 -15.52
CA ILE A 347 -3.38 -7.17 -14.98
C ILE A 347 -2.55 -7.27 -13.69
N PRO A 348 -3.14 -7.57 -12.53
CA PRO A 348 -2.38 -7.66 -11.29
C PRO A 348 -1.33 -8.76 -11.36
N LEU A 349 -0.12 -8.46 -10.90
CA LEU A 349 1.04 -9.34 -11.07
C LEU A 349 0.84 -10.69 -10.36
N TYR A 350 0.20 -10.69 -9.18
CA TYR A 350 -0.12 -11.93 -8.46
C TYR A 350 -1.03 -12.86 -9.26
N GLN A 351 -1.99 -12.32 -10.02
CA GLN A 351 -2.90 -13.15 -10.81
C GLN A 351 -2.16 -13.88 -11.92
N ILE A 352 -1.13 -13.26 -12.50
CA ILE A 352 -0.31 -13.90 -13.53
C ILE A 352 0.52 -15.01 -12.91
N ILE A 353 1.19 -14.73 -11.78
CA ILE A 353 2.04 -15.69 -11.06
C ILE A 353 1.23 -16.90 -10.61
N GLU A 354 0.05 -16.70 -10.00
CA GLU A 354 -0.74 -17.78 -9.43
C GLU A 354 -1.48 -18.61 -10.49
N LYS A 355 -1.81 -18.03 -11.65
CA LYS A 355 -2.56 -18.73 -12.70
C LYS A 355 -1.66 -19.43 -13.72
N ASP A 356 -0.38 -19.06 -13.80
CA ASP A 356 0.57 -19.63 -14.75
C ASP A 356 1.81 -20.17 -14.04
N ARG A 357 1.87 -21.50 -13.92
CA ARG A 357 3.00 -22.23 -13.30
C ARG A 357 4.34 -21.93 -13.99
N GLY A 358 4.36 -21.70 -15.30
CA GLY A 358 5.59 -21.36 -16.01
C GLY A 358 6.10 -19.98 -15.61
N MET A 359 5.19 -19.02 -15.40
CA MET A 359 5.53 -17.69 -14.88
C MET A 359 5.94 -17.73 -13.41
N GLU A 360 5.31 -18.56 -12.59
CA GLU A 360 5.73 -18.79 -11.21
C GLU A 360 7.16 -19.35 -11.14
N GLU A 361 7.44 -20.42 -11.89
CA GLU A 361 8.77 -21.05 -11.95
C GLU A 361 9.83 -20.04 -12.44
N TYR A 362 9.51 -19.28 -13.49
CA TYR A 362 10.36 -18.22 -14.00
C TYR A 362 10.64 -17.13 -12.94
N ALA A 363 9.61 -16.67 -12.21
CA ALA A 363 9.76 -15.67 -11.17
C ALA A 363 10.67 -16.15 -10.02
N ARG A 364 10.55 -17.42 -9.63
CA ARG A 364 11.43 -18.06 -8.63
C ARG A 364 12.87 -18.14 -9.13
N GLU A 365 13.09 -18.62 -10.35
CA GLU A 365 14.42 -18.75 -10.96
C GLU A 365 15.15 -17.42 -11.11
N LYS A 366 14.40 -16.34 -11.39
CA LYS A 366 14.93 -14.98 -11.46
C LYS A 366 15.15 -14.31 -10.10
N GLY A 367 14.76 -14.96 -9.00
CA GLY A 367 14.84 -14.39 -7.66
C GLY A 367 13.91 -13.20 -7.44
N LEU A 368 12.79 -13.15 -8.15
CA LEU A 368 11.77 -12.10 -8.05
C LEU A 368 10.77 -12.37 -6.93
N ILE A 369 10.50 -13.65 -6.67
CA ILE A 369 9.66 -14.16 -5.57
C ILE A 369 10.43 -15.23 -4.79
N TRP A 370 10.09 -15.52 -3.53
CA TRP A 370 10.83 -16.40 -2.62
C TRP A 370 10.85 -17.87 -3.04
#